data_AF-A0A3L7MV95-F1
#
_entry.id   AF-A0A3L7MV95-F1
#
_cell.length_a   1.000
_cell.length_b   1.000
_cell.length_c   1.000
_cell.angle_alpha   90.00
_cell.angle_beta   90.00
_cell.angle_gamma   90.00
#
_symmetry.space_group_name_H-M   'P 1'
#
loop_
_entity.id
_entity.type
_entity.pdbx_description
1 polymer ?
#
loop_
_entity_poly.entity_id
_entity_poly.type
_entity_poly.pdbx_seq_one_letter_code
_entity_poly.pdbx_strand_id
1 'polypeptide(L)'
;MADVIFGELEQLVKTQGVKKAIDHLVEQMIARKDYNKLFYTLLVKSRLELGLNVIPTAPSNDIPVDKQEKFEDNIRLSARNVAERFLKENNLEQAWNFYRMIGETEPIKAAIDAMEPKPEDEMEVPIRLAFYEGLNMPLGFDWILERYGLCNAITTLTSQDFSQMPAVREYCLQKLIRALYEE
;
A
#
# COMPACT_ATOMS: atom_id res chain seq x y z
N MET A 1 13.19 9.19 24.38
CA MET A 1 11.88 9.53 23.75
C MET A 1 10.88 8.39 23.86
N ALA A 2 11.28 7.13 23.64
CA ALA A 2 10.44 5.96 23.93
C ALA A 2 10.00 5.87 25.40
N ASP A 3 10.90 6.18 26.34
CA ASP A 3 10.61 6.14 27.78
C ASP A 3 9.54 7.14 28.24
N VAL A 4 9.46 8.29 27.56
CA VAL A 4 8.45 9.33 27.86
C VAL A 4 7.06 8.85 27.47
N ILE A 5 6.93 8.26 26.27
CA ILE A 5 5.66 7.70 25.78
C ILE A 5 5.22 6.54 26.67
N PHE A 6 6.15 5.69 27.08
CA PHE A 6 5.83 4.57 27.96
C PHE A 6 5.29 5.05 29.31
N GLY A 7 5.91 6.06 29.92
CA GLY A 7 5.43 6.68 31.16
C GLY A 7 4.05 7.32 31.01
N GLU A 8 3.80 8.02 29.89
CA GLU A 8 2.49 8.62 29.58
C GLU A 8 1.40 7.55 29.41
N LEU A 9 1.70 6.47 28.69
CA LEU A 9 0.77 5.36 28.48
C LEU A 9 0.46 4.64 29.79
N GLU A 10 1.45 4.36 30.64
CA GLU A 10 1.22 3.78 31.96
C GLU A 10 0.27 4.66 32.79
N GLN A 11 0.49 5.98 32.78
CA GLN A 11 -0.33 6.90 33.53
C GLN A 11 -1.76 6.96 32.99
N LEU A 12 -1.94 6.93 31.67
CA LEU A 12 -3.26 6.86 31.03
C LEU A 12 -3.99 5.56 31.38
N VAL A 13 -3.29 4.41 31.37
CA VAL A 13 -3.88 3.13 31.78
C VAL A 13 -4.35 3.20 33.24
N LYS A 14 -3.52 3.74 34.15
CA LYS A 14 -3.84 3.86 35.58
C LYS A 14 -5.01 4.81 35.86
N THR A 15 -5.16 5.87 35.08
CA THR A 15 -6.12 6.96 35.37
C THR A 15 -7.41 6.87 34.55
N GLN A 16 -7.34 6.43 33.30
CA GLN A 16 -8.44 6.47 32.33
C GLN A 16 -8.69 5.13 31.63
N GLY A 17 -7.87 4.12 31.90
CA GLY A 17 -8.01 2.76 31.38
C GLY A 17 -7.35 2.53 30.02
N VAL A 18 -7.26 1.26 29.64
CA VAL A 18 -6.53 0.78 28.45
C VAL A 18 -7.05 1.37 27.15
N LYS A 19 -8.38 1.55 27.02
CA LYS A 19 -8.99 2.11 25.81
C LYS A 19 -8.44 3.52 25.51
N LYS A 20 -8.36 4.38 26.53
CA LYS A 20 -7.82 5.74 26.38
C LYS A 20 -6.33 5.76 26.06
N ALA A 21 -5.56 4.84 26.63
CA ALA A 21 -4.15 4.70 26.28
C ALA A 21 -3.95 4.28 24.81
N ILE A 22 -4.76 3.35 24.29
CA ILE A 22 -4.71 2.95 22.87
C ILE A 22 -5.15 4.09 21.95
N ASP A 23 -6.22 4.81 22.28
CA ASP A 23 -6.65 5.99 21.52
C ASP A 23 -5.53 7.04 21.43
N HIS A 24 -4.84 7.30 22.54
CA HIS A 24 -3.69 8.18 22.55
C HIS A 24 -2.53 7.65 21.68
N LEU A 25 -2.26 6.34 21.71
CA LEU A 25 -1.23 5.74 20.87
C LEU A 25 -1.55 5.89 19.38
N VAL A 26 -2.82 5.74 18.99
CA VAL A 26 -3.29 6.00 17.61
C VAL A 26 -2.99 7.43 17.19
N GLU A 27 -3.32 8.41 18.03
CA GLU A 27 -3.04 9.84 17.77
C GLU A 27 -1.55 10.09 17.60
N GLN A 28 -0.71 9.47 18.44
CA GLN A 28 0.75 9.58 18.35
C GLN A 28 1.30 8.98 17.05
N MET A 29 0.81 7.81 16.62
CA MET A 29 1.27 7.19 15.37
C MET A 29 0.88 8.03 14.15
N ILE A 30 -0.32 8.63 14.16
CA ILE A 30 -0.75 9.57 13.12
C ILE A 30 0.14 10.81 13.13
N ALA A 31 0.37 11.43 14.28
CA ALA A 31 1.16 12.66 14.40
C ALA A 31 2.62 12.47 13.94
N ARG A 32 3.18 11.28 14.16
CA ARG A 32 4.54 10.90 13.74
C ARG A 32 4.61 10.36 12.32
N LYS A 33 3.47 10.20 11.65
CA LYS A 33 3.35 9.56 10.33
C LYS A 33 3.91 8.12 10.30
N ASP A 34 3.91 7.44 11.45
CA ASP A 34 4.32 6.04 11.57
C ASP A 34 3.13 5.13 11.28
N TYR A 35 2.68 5.13 10.02
CA TYR A 35 1.43 4.46 9.67
C TYR A 35 1.53 2.92 9.71
N ASN A 36 2.75 2.37 9.63
CA ASN A 36 2.98 0.94 9.87
C ASN A 36 2.61 0.58 11.31
N LYS A 37 3.10 1.35 12.30
CA LYS A 37 2.70 1.13 13.70
C LYS A 37 1.25 1.52 13.96
N LEU A 38 0.70 2.49 13.23
CA LEU A 38 -0.74 2.80 13.28
C LEU A 38 -1.58 1.57 12.92
N PHE A 39 -1.25 0.85 11.85
CA PHE A 39 -1.96 -0.37 11.46
C PHE A 39 -2.04 -1.37 12.61
N TYR A 40 -0.89 -1.74 13.19
CA TYR A 40 -0.86 -2.68 14.32
C TYR A 40 -1.59 -2.14 15.56
N THR A 41 -1.51 -0.84 15.83
CA THR A 41 -2.24 -0.21 16.94
C THR A 41 -3.75 -0.32 16.75
N LEU A 42 -4.25 -0.14 15.51
CA LEU A 42 -5.66 -0.32 15.18
C LEU A 42 -6.10 -1.79 15.35
N LEU A 43 -5.24 -2.76 15.04
CA LEU A 43 -5.54 -4.17 15.28
C LEU A 43 -5.64 -4.49 16.78
N VAL A 44 -4.75 -3.92 17.60
CA VAL A 44 -4.82 -4.03 19.07
C VAL A 44 -6.10 -3.41 19.60
N LYS A 45 -6.48 -2.23 19.08
CA LYS A 45 -7.74 -1.57 19.42
C LYS A 45 -8.94 -2.46 19.09
N SER A 46 -8.97 -3.03 17.88
CA SER A 46 -10.03 -3.91 17.43
C SER A 46 -10.16 -5.15 18.31
N ARG A 47 -9.04 -5.78 18.71
CA ARG A 47 -9.04 -6.90 19.65
C ARG A 47 -9.68 -6.50 20.98
N LEU A 48 -9.29 -5.36 21.55
CA LEU A 48 -9.87 -4.87 22.81
C LEU A 48 -11.39 -4.65 22.68
N GLU A 49 -11.85 -4.03 21.59
CA GLU A 49 -13.26 -3.74 21.34
C GLU A 49 -14.11 -5.00 21.14
N LEU A 50 -13.53 -6.06 20.57
CA LEU A 50 -14.15 -7.37 20.43
C LEU A 50 -14.03 -8.23 21.71
N GLY A 51 -13.42 -7.71 22.78
CA GLY A 51 -13.17 -8.46 24.01
C GLY A 51 -12.22 -9.64 23.82
N LEU A 52 -11.31 -9.55 22.84
CA LEU A 52 -10.23 -10.50 22.59
C LEU A 52 -8.99 -10.11 23.40
N ASN A 53 -8.10 -11.08 23.63
CA ASN A 53 -6.79 -10.76 24.20
C ASN A 53 -6.00 -9.85 23.25
N VAL A 54 -5.52 -8.73 23.77
CA VAL A 54 -4.73 -7.71 23.06
C VAL A 54 -3.33 -8.21 22.72
N ILE A 55 -2.76 -9.12 23.52
CA ILE A 55 -1.50 -9.80 23.23
C ILE A 55 -1.84 -11.24 22.87
N PRO A 56 -1.74 -11.66 21.60
CA PRO A 56 -2.02 -13.04 21.23
C PRO A 56 -1.00 -13.96 21.90
N THR A 57 -1.45 -14.72 22.90
CA THR A 57 -0.65 -15.76 23.57
C THR A 57 -0.71 -17.10 22.85
N ALA A 58 -1.47 -17.18 21.75
CA ALA A 58 -1.68 -18.35 20.91
C ALA A 58 -1.76 -17.93 19.42
N PRO A 59 -1.62 -18.86 18.46
CA PRO A 59 -1.71 -18.56 17.03
C PRO A 59 -3.03 -17.88 16.65
N SER A 60 -3.04 -17.14 15.54
CA SER A 60 -4.14 -16.30 15.04
C SER A 60 -5.51 -17.00 14.89
N ASN A 61 -5.57 -18.33 14.96
CA ASN A 61 -6.77 -19.15 14.79
C ASN A 61 -7.68 -19.23 16.03
N ASP A 62 -7.27 -18.65 17.17
CA ASP A 62 -8.06 -18.67 18.42
C ASP A 62 -9.13 -17.56 18.52
N ILE A 63 -9.43 -16.85 17.43
CA ILE A 63 -10.54 -15.89 17.42
C ILE A 63 -11.86 -16.67 17.33
N PRO A 64 -12.79 -16.47 18.28
CA PRO A 64 -14.13 -17.08 18.22
C PRO A 64 -14.83 -16.79 16.89
N VAL A 65 -15.50 -17.79 16.31
CA VAL A 65 -16.12 -17.71 14.98
C VAL A 65 -17.08 -16.53 14.86
N ASP A 66 -17.82 -16.21 15.92
CA ASP A 66 -18.75 -15.06 16.00
C ASP A 66 -18.06 -13.69 15.90
N LYS A 67 -16.72 -13.65 16.07
CA LYS A 67 -15.91 -12.42 16.03
C LYS A 67 -14.94 -12.37 14.85
N GLN A 68 -14.76 -13.47 14.11
CA GLN A 68 -13.80 -13.57 13.01
C GLN A 68 -14.12 -12.56 11.90
N GLU A 69 -15.35 -12.60 11.37
CA GLU A 69 -15.80 -11.69 10.30
C GLU A 69 -15.59 -10.22 10.70
N LYS A 70 -16.00 -9.86 11.93
CA LYS A 70 -15.86 -8.50 12.42
C LYS A 70 -14.40 -8.07 12.57
N PHE A 71 -13.51 -8.99 12.96
CA PHE A 71 -12.09 -8.71 13.06
C PHE A 71 -11.45 -8.56 11.67
N GLU A 72 -11.82 -9.39 10.70
CA GLU A 72 -11.38 -9.27 9.31
C GLU A 72 -11.82 -7.97 8.66
N ASP A 73 -13.07 -7.54 8.89
CA ASP A 73 -13.55 -6.22 8.48
C ASP A 73 -12.70 -5.09 9.06
N ASN A 74 -12.36 -5.20 10.35
CA ASN A 74 -11.51 -4.21 11.02
C ASN A 74 -10.08 -4.22 10.47
N ILE A 75 -9.54 -5.38 10.06
CA ILE A 75 -8.25 -5.47 9.35
C ILE A 75 -8.35 -4.72 8.02
N ARG A 76 -9.38 -4.99 7.21
CA ARG A 76 -9.59 -4.32 5.92
C ARG A 76 -9.72 -2.81 6.08
N LEU A 77 -10.53 -2.35 7.03
CA LEU A 77 -10.71 -0.93 7.34
C LEU A 77 -9.40 -0.27 7.80
N SER A 78 -8.63 -0.94 8.65
CA SER A 78 -7.36 -0.42 9.16
C SER A 78 -6.30 -0.31 8.06
N ALA A 79 -6.21 -1.33 7.21
CA ALA A 79 -5.31 -1.34 6.06
C ALA A 79 -5.65 -0.21 5.09
N ARG A 80 -6.93 -0.05 4.74
CA ARG A 80 -7.41 1.05 3.89
C ARG A 80 -7.07 2.41 4.49
N ASN A 81 -7.32 2.61 5.79
CA ASN A 81 -7.01 3.86 6.48
C ASN A 81 -5.53 4.25 6.37
N VAL A 82 -4.64 3.27 6.58
CA VAL A 82 -3.20 3.47 6.50
C VAL A 82 -2.74 3.69 5.06
N ALA A 83 -3.26 2.91 4.12
CA ALA A 83 -2.95 3.04 2.69
C ALA A 83 -3.32 4.43 2.15
N GLU A 84 -4.51 4.94 2.48
CA GLU A 84 -4.96 6.28 2.10
C GLU A 84 -4.05 7.38 2.64
N ARG A 85 -3.49 7.19 3.84
CA ARG A 85 -2.56 8.15 4.44
C ARG A 85 -1.21 8.15 3.72
N PHE A 86 -0.65 6.98 3.43
CA PHE A 86 0.56 6.89 2.60
C PHE A 86 0.34 7.50 1.22
N LEU A 87 -0.83 7.24 0.61
CA LEU A 87 -1.17 7.77 -0.70
C LEU A 87 -1.25 9.30 -0.71
N LYS A 88 -1.87 9.91 0.32
CA LYS A 88 -1.92 11.37 0.52
C LYS A 88 -0.54 12.01 0.67
N GLU A 89 0.45 11.24 1.10
CA GLU A 89 1.84 11.68 1.21
C GLU A 89 2.70 11.32 -0.01
N ASN A 90 2.08 10.91 -1.12
CA ASN A 90 2.73 10.44 -2.35
C ASN A 90 3.67 9.24 -2.13
N ASN A 91 3.48 8.48 -1.06
CA ASN A 91 4.23 7.26 -0.79
C ASN A 91 3.51 6.05 -1.43
N LEU A 92 3.64 5.94 -2.76
CA LEU A 92 3.00 4.90 -3.54
C LEU A 92 3.41 3.49 -3.12
N GLU A 93 4.69 3.29 -2.80
CA GLU A 93 5.20 1.97 -2.42
C GLU A 93 4.55 1.46 -1.13
N GLN A 94 4.52 2.28 -0.09
CA GLN A 94 3.90 1.87 1.17
C GLN A 94 2.39 1.77 1.04
N ALA A 95 1.74 2.67 0.29
CA ALA A 95 0.31 2.56 0.03
C ALA A 95 -0.04 1.25 -0.70
N TRP A 96 0.75 0.88 -1.71
CA TRP A 96 0.59 -0.38 -2.45
C TRP A 96 0.64 -1.60 -1.55
N ASN A 97 1.57 -1.65 -0.60
CA ASN A 97 1.72 -2.78 0.33
C ASN A 97 0.43 -3.06 1.13
N PHE A 98 -0.32 -2.03 1.52
CA PHE A 98 -1.58 -2.19 2.24
C PHE A 98 -2.77 -2.44 1.30
N TYR A 99 -2.84 -1.75 0.16
CA TYR A 99 -3.92 -1.95 -0.81
C TYR A 99 -3.90 -3.35 -1.44
N ARG A 100 -2.71 -3.86 -1.81
CA ARG A 100 -2.56 -5.23 -2.32
C ARG A 100 -2.96 -6.29 -1.30
N MET A 101 -2.71 -6.03 0.00
CA MET A 101 -3.05 -6.94 1.09
C MET A 101 -4.57 -7.16 1.18
N ILE A 102 -5.36 -6.13 0.85
CA ILE A 102 -6.82 -6.19 0.89
C ILE A 102 -7.48 -6.35 -0.49
N GLY A 103 -6.68 -6.40 -1.56
CA GLY A 103 -7.16 -6.54 -2.94
C GLY A 103 -7.80 -5.28 -3.54
N GLU A 104 -7.63 -4.10 -2.94
CA GLU A 104 -8.25 -2.84 -3.39
C GLU A 104 -7.22 -1.99 -4.13
N THR A 105 -6.96 -2.34 -5.39
CA THR A 105 -5.86 -1.77 -6.18
C THR A 105 -6.22 -0.45 -6.88
N GLU A 106 -7.51 -0.15 -6.98
CA GLU A 106 -8.08 0.97 -7.72
C GLU A 106 -7.54 2.34 -7.26
N PRO A 107 -7.35 2.64 -5.95
CA PRO A 107 -6.80 3.93 -5.53
C PRO A 107 -5.37 4.17 -5.99
N ILE A 108 -4.54 3.12 -6.06
CA ILE A 108 -3.16 3.23 -6.57
C ILE A 108 -3.19 3.43 -8.07
N LYS A 109 -4.02 2.66 -8.78
CA LYS A 109 -4.22 2.85 -10.21
C LYS A 109 -4.62 4.29 -10.53
N ALA A 110 -5.60 4.84 -9.82
CA ALA A 110 -6.05 6.22 -10.02
C ALA A 110 -4.93 7.25 -9.75
N ALA A 111 -4.09 7.02 -8.74
CA ALA A 111 -2.95 7.88 -8.46
C ALA A 111 -1.86 7.81 -9.55
N ILE A 112 -1.61 6.62 -10.11
CA ILE A 112 -0.71 6.41 -11.25
C ILE A 112 -1.27 7.11 -12.50
N ASP A 113 -2.56 6.95 -12.78
CA ASP A 113 -3.21 7.52 -13.96
C ASP A 113 -3.24 9.06 -13.92
N ALA A 114 -3.28 9.65 -12.72
CA ALA A 114 -3.25 11.10 -12.52
C ALA A 114 -1.84 11.69 -12.34
N MET A 115 -0.80 10.86 -12.38
CA MET A 115 0.58 11.29 -12.11
C MET A 115 1.19 11.99 -13.32
N GLU A 116 1.84 13.13 -13.08
CA GLU A 116 2.75 13.72 -14.05
C GLU A 116 4.13 13.04 -13.99
N PRO A 117 4.81 12.83 -15.13
CA PRO A 117 6.13 12.22 -15.14
C PRO A 117 7.15 13.02 -14.30
N LYS A 118 7.84 12.34 -13.37
CA LYS A 118 8.80 12.93 -12.40
C LYS A 118 10.26 12.89 -12.88
N PRO A 119 11.28 13.33 -12.13
CA PRO A 119 12.67 12.97 -12.43
C PRO A 119 12.90 11.45 -12.52
N GLU A 120 13.91 11.01 -13.26
CA GLU A 120 14.13 9.57 -13.56
C GLU A 120 14.32 8.72 -12.31
N ASP A 121 15.01 9.23 -11.30
CA ASP A 121 15.26 8.60 -10.00
C ASP A 121 14.01 8.41 -9.14
N GLU A 122 12.90 9.08 -9.47
CA GLU A 122 11.61 8.94 -8.79
C GLU A 122 10.61 8.04 -9.53
N MET A 123 10.95 7.56 -10.74
CA MET A 123 10.00 6.83 -11.60
C MET A 123 10.07 5.31 -11.48
N GLU A 124 11.06 4.77 -10.77
CA GLU A 124 11.20 3.32 -10.57
C GLU A 124 9.94 2.70 -9.95
N VAL A 125 9.44 3.29 -8.85
CA VAL A 125 8.23 2.80 -8.17
C VAL A 125 6.98 2.95 -9.05
N PRO A 126 6.65 4.13 -9.61
CA PRO A 126 5.52 4.27 -10.53
C PRO A 126 5.56 3.29 -11.70
N ILE A 127 6.72 3.12 -12.36
CA ILE A 127 6.87 2.19 -13.48
C ILE A 127 6.63 0.76 -13.03
N ARG A 128 7.21 0.34 -11.90
CA ARG A 128 6.98 -1.00 -11.36
C ARG A 128 5.52 -1.25 -11.07
N LEU A 129 4.84 -0.32 -10.42
CA LEU A 129 3.43 -0.47 -10.09
C LEU A 129 2.53 -0.46 -11.35
N ALA A 130 2.81 0.42 -12.31
CA ALA A 130 2.03 0.52 -13.54
C ALA A 130 2.22 -0.71 -14.44
N PHE A 131 3.47 -1.08 -14.72
CA PHE A 131 3.80 -2.12 -15.68
C PHE A 131 3.92 -3.51 -15.04
N TYR A 132 4.83 -3.70 -14.08
CA TYR A 132 5.15 -5.03 -13.54
C TYR A 132 4.07 -5.57 -12.58
N GLU A 133 3.46 -4.71 -11.76
CA GLU A 133 2.31 -5.09 -10.91
C GLU A 133 0.97 -5.00 -11.68
N GLY A 134 1.00 -4.49 -12.91
CA GLY A 134 -0.12 -4.56 -13.85
C GLY A 134 -1.25 -3.55 -13.64
N LEU A 135 -1.02 -2.45 -12.90
CA LEU A 135 -2.08 -1.46 -12.61
C LEU A 135 -2.44 -0.58 -13.82
N ASN A 136 -1.48 -0.32 -14.70
CA ASN A 136 -1.70 0.32 -16.00
C ASN A 136 -0.52 0.04 -16.93
N MET A 137 -0.49 -1.15 -17.52
CA MET A 137 0.62 -1.56 -18.38
C MET A 137 0.87 -0.64 -19.60
N PRO A 138 -0.15 -0.17 -20.34
CA PRO A 138 0.07 0.80 -21.41
C PRO A 138 0.84 2.06 -20.97
N LEU A 139 0.42 2.67 -19.86
CA LEU A 139 1.08 3.86 -19.32
C LEU A 139 2.48 3.56 -18.78
N GLY A 140 2.63 2.43 -18.07
CA GLY A 140 3.93 2.00 -17.57
C GLY A 140 4.93 1.72 -18.70
N PHE A 141 4.47 1.16 -19.83
CA PHE A 141 5.30 0.95 -21.00
C PHE A 141 5.70 2.27 -21.68
N ASP A 142 4.78 3.23 -21.77
CA ASP A 142 5.07 4.57 -22.26
C ASP A 142 6.22 5.20 -21.44
N TRP A 143 6.17 5.10 -20.11
CA TRP A 143 7.25 5.59 -19.24
C TRP A 143 8.58 4.83 -19.41
N ILE A 144 8.55 3.51 -19.60
CA ILE A 144 9.77 2.73 -19.88
C ILE A 144 10.42 3.21 -21.17
N LEU A 145 9.62 3.41 -22.23
CA LEU A 145 10.11 3.86 -23.52
C LEU A 145 10.70 5.27 -23.45
N GLU A 146 9.99 6.20 -22.80
CA GLU A 146 10.41 7.60 -22.66
C GLU A 146 11.68 7.77 -21.80
N ARG A 147 11.91 6.91 -20.82
CA ARG A 147 12.99 7.10 -19.82
C ARG A 147 14.15 6.16 -19.98
N TYR A 148 13.88 4.89 -20.22
CA TYR A 148 14.91 3.86 -20.31
C TYR A 148 15.31 3.57 -21.76
N GLY A 149 14.60 4.15 -22.73
CA GLY A 149 14.92 4.09 -24.15
C GLY A 149 14.51 2.79 -24.84
N LEU A 150 14.73 2.75 -26.16
CA LEU A 150 14.27 1.67 -27.04
C LEU A 150 14.81 0.29 -26.65
N CYS A 151 16.10 0.17 -26.35
CA CYS A 151 16.69 -1.13 -26.00
C CYS A 151 15.99 -1.76 -24.79
N ASN A 152 15.76 -0.98 -23.74
CA ASN A 152 15.04 -1.45 -22.55
C ASN A 152 13.57 -1.76 -22.85
N ALA A 153 12.91 -0.95 -23.68
CA ALA A 153 11.53 -1.21 -24.11
C ALA A 153 11.41 -2.53 -24.90
N ILE A 154 12.35 -2.81 -25.81
CA ILE A 154 12.43 -4.07 -26.56
C ILE A 154 12.62 -5.26 -25.62
N THR A 155 13.58 -5.17 -24.69
CA THR A 155 13.83 -6.23 -23.70
C THR A 155 12.59 -6.48 -22.86
N THR A 156 11.95 -5.43 -22.37
CA THR A 156 10.73 -5.52 -21.54
C THR A 156 9.59 -6.21 -22.30
N LEU A 157 9.32 -5.80 -23.54
CA LEU A 157 8.24 -6.35 -24.36
C LEU A 157 8.47 -7.82 -24.74
N THR A 158 9.74 -8.23 -24.88
CA THR A 158 10.11 -9.61 -25.25
C THR A 158 10.22 -10.54 -24.04
N SER A 159 10.51 -10.02 -22.84
CA SER A 159 10.59 -10.81 -21.61
C SER A 159 9.24 -11.09 -20.94
N GLN A 160 8.25 -10.21 -21.16
CA GLN A 160 6.95 -10.30 -20.50
C GLN A 160 6.00 -11.24 -21.26
N ASP A 161 5.29 -12.12 -20.53
CA ASP A 161 4.21 -12.91 -21.12
C ASP A 161 2.92 -12.09 -21.23
N PHE A 162 2.45 -11.88 -22.46
CA PHE A 162 1.20 -11.19 -22.77
C PHE A 162 0.10 -12.13 -23.27
N SER A 163 0.24 -13.45 -23.08
CA SER A 163 -0.72 -14.45 -23.58
C SER A 163 -2.17 -14.15 -23.17
N GLN A 164 -2.38 -13.58 -21.97
CA GLN A 164 -3.69 -13.20 -21.45
C GLN A 164 -4.08 -11.74 -21.75
N MET A 165 -3.22 -10.95 -22.40
CA MET A 165 -3.38 -9.50 -22.57
C MET A 165 -3.01 -9.02 -23.99
N PRO A 166 -3.69 -9.54 -25.04
CA PRO A 166 -3.33 -9.25 -26.43
C PRO A 166 -3.45 -7.76 -26.79
N ALA A 167 -4.43 -7.05 -26.23
CA ALA A 167 -4.61 -5.61 -26.47
C ALA A 167 -3.45 -4.76 -25.91
N VAL A 168 -2.93 -5.14 -24.73
CA VAL A 168 -1.77 -4.46 -24.12
C VAL A 168 -0.53 -4.71 -24.97
N ARG A 169 -0.33 -5.96 -25.42
CA ARG A 169 0.78 -6.31 -26.32
C ARG A 169 0.75 -5.50 -27.60
N GLU A 170 -0.42 -5.38 -28.23
CA GLU A 170 -0.60 -4.61 -29.45
C GLU A 170 -0.28 -3.14 -29.23
N TYR A 171 -0.76 -2.53 -28.14
CA TYR A 171 -0.43 -1.15 -27.78
C TYR A 171 1.08 -0.94 -27.65
N CYS A 172 1.77 -1.79 -26.89
CA CYS A 172 3.21 -1.68 -26.66
C CYS A 172 4.00 -1.84 -27.96
N LEU A 173 3.60 -2.79 -28.83
CA LEU A 173 4.21 -2.97 -30.15
C LEU A 173 4.02 -1.74 -31.05
N GLN A 174 2.81 -1.18 -31.10
CA GLN A 174 2.53 0.02 -31.89
C GLN A 174 3.39 1.21 -31.41
N LYS A 175 3.51 1.40 -30.10
CA LYS A 175 4.35 2.44 -29.51
C LYS A 175 5.83 2.27 -29.85
N LEU A 176 6.35 1.05 -29.70
CA LEU A 176 7.73 0.74 -30.04
C LEU A 176 8.05 0.97 -31.52
N ILE A 177 7.16 0.51 -32.41
CA ILE A 177 7.33 0.70 -33.86
C ILE A 177 7.38 2.18 -34.22
N ARG A 178 6.50 3.01 -33.64
CA ARG A 178 6.51 4.46 -33.89
C ARG A 178 7.82 5.10 -33.45
N ALA A 179 8.29 4.80 -32.25
CA ALA A 179 9.54 5.33 -31.76
C ALA A 179 10.75 4.91 -32.62
N LEU A 180 10.75 3.69 -33.17
CA LEU A 180 11.78 3.25 -34.13
C LEU A 180 11.79 4.00 -35.46
N TYR A 181 10.65 4.56 -35.90
CA TYR A 181 10.57 5.37 -37.12
C TYR A 181 10.97 6.83 -36.91
N GLU A 182 11.00 7.29 -35.66
CA GLU A 182 11.31 8.67 -35.29
C GLU A 182 12.81 8.89 -34.97
N GLU A 183 13.59 7.82 -34.82
CA GLU A 183 15.07 7.86 -34.79
C GLU A 183 15.69 8.05 -36.17
#